data_AF-A0A6A4ZCR8-F1
#
_entry.id   AF-A0A6A4ZCR8-F1
#
_cell.length_a   1.000
_cell.length_b   1.000
_cell.length_c   1.000
_cell.angle_alpha   90.00
_cell.angle_beta   90.00
_cell.angle_gamma   90.00
#
_symmetry.space_group_name_H-M   'P 1'
#
loop_
_entity.id
_entity.type
_entity.pdbx_description
1 polymer ?
#
loop_
_entity_poly.entity_id
_entity_poly.type
_entity_poly.pdbx_seq_one_letter_code
_entity_poly.pdbx_strand_id
1 'polypeptide(L)'
;MKLAALILSTTFAAVAATAPSVHSLSAADRASLVEELAQWKAKFGGIAKAQGLLPPVASTRSLNDTINNELQRLLDNKHAVEVARKNNPKAQFSTDHKFALMTEAEF
;
A
#
# COMPACT_ATOMS: atom_id res chain seq x y z
N MET A 1 44.63 15.82 -22.36
CA MET A 1 43.49 14.98 -22.80
C MET A 1 42.36 15.24 -21.81
N LYS A 2 41.25 15.85 -22.24
CA LYS A 2 40.14 16.25 -21.36
C LYS A 2 38.96 15.33 -21.68
N LEU A 3 38.71 14.34 -20.83
CA LEU A 3 37.59 13.41 -20.97
C LEU A 3 36.31 14.13 -20.55
N ALA A 4 35.42 14.39 -21.51
CA ALA A 4 34.08 14.87 -21.25
C ALA A 4 33.19 13.67 -20.87
N ALA A 5 32.68 13.66 -19.65
CA ALA A 5 31.72 12.66 -19.20
C ALA A 5 30.31 13.04 -19.66
N LEU A 6 29.73 12.21 -20.53
CA LEU A 6 28.35 12.33 -21.01
C LEU A 6 27.43 11.64 -19.99
N ILE A 7 26.64 12.41 -19.24
CA ILE A 7 25.62 11.87 -18.34
C ILE A 7 24.34 11.69 -19.16
N LEU A 8 23.99 10.43 -19.44
CA LEU A 8 22.77 10.09 -20.16
C LEU A 8 21.59 10.06 -19.18
N SER A 9 20.80 11.13 -19.14
CA SER A 9 19.60 11.22 -18.32
C SER A 9 18.47 10.39 -18.94
N THR A 10 18.28 9.15 -18.50
CA THR A 10 17.10 8.36 -18.85
C THR A 10 15.90 8.84 -18.04
N THR A 11 14.99 9.57 -18.67
CA THR A 11 13.68 9.91 -18.10
C THR A 11 12.80 8.66 -18.12
N PHE A 12 12.49 8.09 -16.97
CA PHE A 12 11.47 7.04 -16.85
C PHE A 12 10.09 7.67 -16.97
N ALA A 13 9.38 7.42 -18.06
CA ALA A 13 7.95 7.70 -18.14
C ALA A 13 7.20 6.66 -17.32
N ALA A 14 6.74 7.02 -16.12
CA ALA A 14 5.88 6.17 -15.31
C ALA A 14 4.51 6.07 -15.96
N VAL A 15 4.16 4.89 -16.48
CA VAL A 15 2.77 4.57 -16.83
C VAL A 15 2.01 4.48 -15.51
N ALA A 16 1.05 5.37 -15.27
CA ALA A 16 0.17 5.28 -14.12
C ALA A 16 -0.71 4.04 -14.28
N ALA A 17 -0.30 2.92 -13.67
CA ALA A 17 -1.16 1.76 -13.52
C ALA A 17 -2.39 2.20 -12.71
N THR A 18 -3.58 1.88 -13.22
CA THR A 18 -4.83 2.18 -12.50
C THR A 18 -4.83 1.43 -11.18
N ALA A 19 -4.95 2.16 -10.06
CA ALA A 19 -5.04 1.55 -8.75
C ALA A 19 -6.27 0.63 -8.65
N PRO A 20 -6.13 -0.58 -8.09
CA PRO A 20 -7.23 -1.53 -7.93
C PRO A 20 -8.26 -1.03 -6.91
N SER A 21 -9.52 -1.49 -7.02
CA SER A 21 -10.58 -1.16 -6.04
C SER A 21 -11.16 -2.40 -5.37
N VAL A 22 -11.38 -2.35 -4.05
CA VAL A 22 -12.02 -3.43 -3.28
C VAL A 22 -13.42 -3.78 -3.75
N HIS A 23 -14.12 -2.82 -4.38
CA HIS A 23 -15.45 -3.03 -4.94
C HIS A 23 -15.43 -3.80 -6.27
N SER A 24 -14.28 -3.89 -6.92
CA SER A 24 -14.09 -4.63 -8.18
C SER A 24 -13.51 -6.03 -7.98
N LEU A 25 -13.12 -6.39 -6.76
CA LEU A 25 -12.54 -7.70 -6.45
C LEU A 25 -13.57 -8.81 -6.57
N SER A 26 -13.10 -10.01 -6.95
CA SER A 26 -13.89 -11.22 -6.81
C SER A 26 -14.18 -11.50 -5.33
N ALA A 27 -15.21 -12.30 -5.05
CA ALA A 27 -15.54 -12.69 -3.68
C ALA A 27 -14.37 -13.42 -2.98
N ALA A 28 -13.64 -14.25 -3.74
CA ALA A 28 -12.47 -14.97 -3.23
C ALA A 28 -11.32 -14.02 -2.89
N ASP A 29 -10.95 -13.11 -3.82
CA ASP A 29 -9.86 -12.15 -3.59
C ASP A 29 -10.19 -11.22 -2.42
N ARG A 30 -11.45 -10.78 -2.31
CA ARG A 30 -11.89 -9.95 -1.19
C ARG A 30 -11.83 -10.72 0.13
N ALA A 31 -12.17 -12.01 0.16
CA ALA A 31 -12.06 -12.84 1.36
C ALA A 31 -10.59 -12.99 1.80
N SER A 32 -9.68 -13.28 0.86
CA SER A 32 -8.24 -13.34 1.16
C SER A 32 -7.71 -12.00 1.69
N LEU A 33 -8.13 -10.86 1.12
CA LEU A 33 -7.74 -9.54 1.61
C LEU A 33 -8.24 -9.26 3.04
N VAL A 34 -9.43 -9.75 3.39
CA VAL A 34 -9.97 -9.66 4.76
C VAL A 34 -9.12 -10.48 5.74
N GLU A 35 -8.72 -11.70 5.35
CA GLU A 35 -7.83 -12.54 6.16
C GLU A 35 -6.47 -11.88 6.37
N GLU A 36 -5.87 -11.33 5.31
CA GLU A 36 -4.61 -10.57 5.40
C GLU A 36 -4.72 -9.35 6.33
N LEU A 37 -5.82 -8.58 6.23
CA LEU A 37 -6.07 -7.46 7.13
C LEU A 37 -6.19 -7.92 8.59
N ALA A 38 -6.86 -9.05 8.84
CA ALA A 38 -6.95 -9.62 10.18
C ALA A 38 -5.58 -10.03 10.73
N GLN A 39 -4.74 -10.67 9.92
CA GLN A 39 -3.36 -11.02 10.28
C GLN A 39 -2.52 -9.77 10.57
N TRP A 40 -2.62 -8.74 9.73
CA TRP A 40 -1.93 -7.48 9.96
C TRP A 40 -2.37 -6.82 11.27
N LYS A 41 -3.68 -6.78 11.56
CA LYS A 41 -4.20 -6.23 12.82
C LYS A 41 -3.70 -7.00 14.04
N ALA A 42 -3.63 -8.33 13.95
CA ALA A 42 -3.10 -9.17 15.01
C ALA A 42 -1.61 -8.90 15.28
N LYS A 43 -0.81 -8.73 14.22
CA LYS A 43 0.65 -8.54 14.33
C LYS A 43 1.06 -7.10 14.66
N PHE A 44 0.39 -6.11 14.06
CA PHE A 44 0.82 -4.71 14.10
C PHE A 44 -0.23 -3.76 14.67
N GLY A 45 -1.50 -4.15 14.77
CA GLY A 45 -2.60 -3.25 15.12
C GLY A 45 -2.40 -2.53 16.47
N GLY A 46 -1.85 -3.22 17.47
CA GLY A 46 -1.51 -2.62 18.77
C GLY A 46 -0.44 -1.53 18.67
N ILE A 47 0.64 -1.81 17.93
CA ILE A 47 1.74 -0.86 17.71
C ILE A 47 1.27 0.32 16.86
N ALA A 48 0.53 0.05 15.78
CA ALA A 48 -0.04 1.07 14.91
C ALA A 48 -0.97 2.00 15.69
N LYS A 49 -1.81 1.47 16.57
CA LYS A 49 -2.67 2.27 17.45
C LYS A 49 -1.84 3.16 18.39
N ALA A 50 -0.86 2.58 19.08
CA ALA A 50 -0.03 3.31 20.04
C ALA A 50 0.77 4.45 19.40
N GLN A 51 1.08 4.33 18.10
CA GLN A 51 1.86 5.30 17.34
C GLN A 51 1.00 6.22 16.45
N GLY A 52 -0.34 6.13 16.51
CA GLY A 52 -1.23 6.95 15.70
C GLY A 52 -1.20 6.64 14.19
N LEU A 53 -0.83 5.42 13.81
CA LEU A 53 -0.68 4.97 12.41
C LEU A 53 -1.97 4.32 11.85
N LEU A 54 -3.03 4.25 12.65
CA LEU A 54 -4.31 3.71 12.17
C LEU A 54 -5.02 4.74 11.27
N PRO A 55 -5.78 4.27 10.26
CA PRO A 55 -6.57 5.16 9.43
C PRO A 55 -7.52 6.02 10.26
N PRO A 56 -7.72 7.30 9.89
CA PRO A 56 -8.65 8.17 10.59
C PRO A 56 -10.08 7.63 10.48
N VAL A 57 -10.70 7.42 11.63
CA VAL A 57 -12.12 7.05 11.76
C VAL A 57 -12.95 8.33 11.87
N ALA A 58 -13.73 8.63 10.82
CA ALA A 58 -14.69 9.72 10.87
C ALA A 58 -15.90 9.31 11.74
N SER A 59 -16.36 10.22 12.60
CA SER A 59 -17.45 9.94 13.56
C SER A 59 -18.79 9.55 12.92
N THR A 60 -18.97 9.84 11.63
CA THR A 60 -20.18 9.53 10.85
C THR A 60 -20.05 8.28 9.97
N ARG A 61 -18.88 7.62 9.96
CA ARG A 61 -18.62 6.48 9.07
C ARG A 61 -19.24 5.20 9.65
N SER A 62 -19.93 4.43 8.80
CA SER A 62 -20.43 3.12 9.20
C SER A 62 -19.28 2.13 9.45
N LEU A 63 -19.55 1.03 10.17
CA LEU A 63 -18.55 -0.02 10.37
C LEU A 63 -18.10 -0.63 9.03
N ASN A 64 -19.04 -0.85 8.11
CA ASN A 64 -18.75 -1.40 6.79
C ASN A 64 -17.85 -0.48 5.97
N ASP A 65 -18.10 0.82 6.01
CA ASP A 65 -17.27 1.81 5.30
C ASP A 65 -15.87 1.89 5.92
N THR A 66 -15.76 1.72 7.24
CA THR A 66 -14.46 1.68 7.94
C THR A 66 -13.65 0.47 7.48
N ILE A 67 -14.27 -0.72 7.46
CA ILE A 67 -13.62 -1.94 6.99
C ILE A 67 -13.25 -1.83 5.51
N ASN A 68 -14.15 -1.33 4.65
CA ASN A 68 -13.86 -1.13 3.24
C ASN A 68 -12.70 -0.14 3.02
N ASN A 69 -12.60 0.91 3.83
CA ASN A 69 -11.49 1.84 3.78
C ASN A 69 -10.16 1.16 4.16
N GLU A 70 -10.12 0.39 5.24
CA GLU A 70 -8.92 -0.36 5.63
C GLU A 70 -8.50 -1.38 4.56
N LEU A 71 -9.46 -2.11 3.99
CA LEU A 71 -9.20 -3.04 2.89
C LEU A 71 -8.64 -2.31 1.66
N GLN A 72 -9.22 -1.17 1.30
CA GLN A 72 -8.76 -0.39 0.16
C GLN A 72 -7.31 0.07 0.36
N ARG A 73 -6.98 0.55 1.55
CA ARG A 73 -5.61 0.97 1.88
C ARG A 73 -4.59 -0.15 1.85
N LEU A 74 -4.96 -1.34 2.34
CA LEU A 74 -4.11 -2.51 2.25
C LEU A 74 -3.89 -2.93 0.79
N LEU A 75 -4.97 -2.92 -0.01
CA LEU A 75 -4.91 -3.24 -1.44
C LEU A 75 -4.04 -2.24 -2.22
N ASP A 76 -4.18 -0.95 -1.95
CA ASP A 76 -3.37 0.11 -2.56
C ASP A 76 -1.89 -0.07 -2.24
N ASN A 77 -1.54 -0.33 -0.97
CA ASN A 77 -0.16 -0.57 -0.57
C ASN A 77 0.41 -1.86 -1.16
N LYS A 78 -0.37 -2.94 -1.27
CA LYS A 78 0.04 -4.16 -1.98
C LYS A 78 0.32 -3.87 -3.46
N HIS A 79 -0.53 -3.09 -4.11
CA HIS A 79 -0.32 -2.68 -5.50
C HIS A 79 0.95 -1.85 -5.66
N ALA A 80 1.19 -0.87 -4.77
CA ALA A 80 2.39 -0.04 -4.77
C ALA A 80 3.67 -0.87 -4.57
N VAL A 81 3.65 -1.85 -3.65
CA VAL A 81 4.73 -2.82 -3.45
C VAL A 81 5.02 -3.61 -4.72
N GLU A 82 3.99 -4.10 -5.41
CA GLU A 82 4.15 -4.85 -6.66
C GLU A 82 4.73 -3.99 -7.79
N VAL A 83 4.29 -2.74 -7.91
CA VAL A 83 4.86 -1.78 -8.86
C VAL A 83 6.33 -1.49 -8.52
N ALA A 84 6.64 -1.23 -7.24
CA ALA A 84 8.00 -0.96 -6.79
C ALA A 84 8.93 -2.14 -7.04
N ARG A 85 8.48 -3.38 -6.79
CA ARG A 85 9.24 -4.61 -7.03
C ARG A 85 9.56 -4.81 -8.51
N LYS A 86 8.59 -4.56 -9.41
CA LYS A 86 8.81 -4.64 -10.86
C LYS A 86 9.85 -3.63 -11.34
N ASN A 87 9.85 -2.43 -10.78
CA ASN A 87 10.77 -1.36 -11.16
C ASN A 87 12.16 -1.49 -10.49
N ASN A 88 12.26 -2.22 -9.39
CA ASN A 88 13.48 -2.33 -8.58
C ASN A 88 13.76 -3.81 -8.23
N PRO A 89 14.16 -4.65 -9.21
CA PRO A 89 14.25 -6.11 -9.05
C PRO A 89 15.30 -6.58 -8.03
N LYS A 90 16.20 -5.69 -7.59
CA LYS A 90 17.22 -5.97 -6.56
C LYS A 90 16.78 -5.58 -5.15
N ALA A 91 15.64 -4.92 -4.99
CA ALA A 91 15.12 -4.47 -3.71
C ALA A 91 13.94 -5.36 -3.26
N GLN A 92 13.77 -5.45 -1.94
CA GLN A 92 12.67 -6.20 -1.34
C GLN A 92 11.67 -5.21 -0.75
N PHE A 93 10.40 -5.34 -1.15
CA PHE A 93 9.28 -4.56 -0.65
C PHE A 93 8.22 -5.53 -0.13
N SER A 94 7.56 -5.18 0.96
CA SER A 94 6.46 -5.95 1.52
C SER A 94 5.50 -5.03 2.25
N THR A 95 4.27 -5.49 2.48
CA THR A 95 3.31 -4.85 3.39
C THR A 95 3.39 -5.41 4.82
N ASP A 96 4.42 -6.19 5.13
CA ASP A 96 4.61 -6.81 6.45
C ASP A 96 5.25 -5.83 7.46
N HIS A 97 4.61 -4.68 7.65
CA HIS A 97 5.05 -3.64 8.58
C HIS A 97 3.88 -2.81 9.10
N LYS A 98 4.14 -2.07 10.19
CA LYS A 98 3.13 -1.24 10.91
C LYS A 98 2.52 -0.08 10.12
N PHE A 99 3.06 0.23 8.95
CA PHE A 99 2.60 1.36 8.11
C PHE A 99 1.69 0.91 6.96
N ALA A 100 1.40 -0.40 6.83
CA ALA A 100 0.73 -0.96 5.65
C ALA A 100 -0.70 -0.46 5.40
N LEU A 101 -1.30 0.22 6.38
CA LEU A 101 -2.60 0.86 6.19
C LEU A 101 -2.51 2.36 5.92
N MET A 102 -1.34 3.00 5.98
CA MET A 102 -1.21 4.44 5.76
C MET A 102 -1.32 4.79 4.27
N THR A 103 -1.86 5.97 3.96
CA THR A 103 -1.70 6.57 2.62
C THR A 103 -0.37 7.29 2.53
N GLU A 104 0.10 7.55 1.31
CA GLU A 104 1.31 8.33 1.06
C GLU A 104 1.28 9.70 1.77
N ALA A 105 0.14 10.39 1.79
CA ALA A 105 0.00 11.67 2.48
C ALA A 105 0.09 11.61 4.02
N GLU A 106 -0.03 10.42 4.61
CA GLU A 106 0.06 10.25 6.06
C GLU A 106 1.45 9.80 6.54
N PHE A 107 2.25 9.22 5.64
CA PHE A 107 3.57 8.65 5.95
C PHE A 107 4.67 9.71 5.85
#